data_AF-A0A1V6PSM5-F1
#
_entry.id   AF-A0A1V6PSM5-F1
#
_cell.length_a   1.000
_cell.length_b   1.000
_cell.length_c   1.000
_cell.angle_alpha   90.00
_cell.angle_beta   90.00
_cell.angle_gamma   90.00
#
_symmetry.space_group_name_H-M   'P 1'
#
loop_
_entity.id
_entity.type
_entity.pdbx_description
1 polymer ?
#
loop_
_entity_poly.entity_id
_entity_poly.type
_entity_poly.pdbx_seq_one_letter_code
_entity_poly.pdbx_strand_id
1 'polypeptide(L)'
;MKLSVALLGLNAAYNAGIVSAAPLESWSTKSGASLSAVDMFNTAIEWNDKYWDDEAGYLITPSEGSGRYDSRHSAWYAPQLLARNGPGDVAKAIRIFDNVISGQYLDRTKQWYGDYQGAPSQPEPGTLVYPDDGPYSSWDPNIRDFVGCAWIVALNDYAHLLPAATVSKVENSLHIAAKGDLYRVGGVDGDNSYPCYSNPWLMRTILQNWVGARVGDANLTKSGENFAQEIYNLWSMHRTLSEFNSPTYAGVAMWALALWNKYGTSDSLLKKYGPDMLTYSWKELGELYNANLKNVAGPWDRSYGYNMKEYASLIGAVIWGTIGREKAPVPKNLLSMYHQDDFAFYPLFALSMPEMVKYLPAKVKTNLLKFPGEHMYTSQAYSPPFDTYPRNITTWMSDNVTIGAETVSEHVVGGPAINPSQFTPAVIQWAIDDYQIGAISHWVTESSIHAVAAPGSLKISYPNTTSTDGPVSFNFLFSGLNVPNGFNVTGLEGVPGLNVKLTTNALPNYTMTYNTDHSVNEFSFYNITYTMPESFTGVPYLSLHIV
;
A
#
# COMPACT_ATOMS: atom_id res chain seq x y z
N MET A 1 -39.85 1.51 55.35
CA MET A 1 -39.14 1.95 56.57
C MET A 1 -37.68 2.10 56.21
N LYS A 2 -37.11 3.31 56.35
CA LYS A 2 -35.73 3.63 55.98
C LYS A 2 -34.74 2.75 56.77
N LEU A 3 -33.74 2.19 56.10
CA LEU A 3 -32.46 1.91 56.75
C LEU A 3 -31.32 1.99 55.73
N SER A 4 -30.45 2.94 56.03
CA SER A 4 -29.23 3.32 55.35
C SER A 4 -28.17 2.23 55.51
N VAL A 5 -27.46 1.91 54.44
CA VAL A 5 -26.21 1.14 54.50
C VAL A 5 -25.06 2.07 54.12
N ALA A 6 -24.21 2.35 55.11
CA ALA A 6 -22.92 2.98 54.92
C ALA A 6 -21.95 1.94 54.34
N LEU A 7 -21.38 2.22 53.17
CA LEU A 7 -20.20 1.51 52.67
C LEU A 7 -18.95 2.32 53.04
N LEU A 8 -18.15 1.78 53.96
CA LEU A 8 -16.79 2.21 54.22
C LEU A 8 -15.88 1.68 53.11
N GLY A 9 -15.08 2.60 52.54
CA GLY A 9 -14.20 2.35 51.42
C GLY A 9 -12.97 1.50 51.75
N LEU A 10 -12.55 0.72 50.76
CA LEU A 10 -11.20 0.20 50.63
C LEU A 10 -10.60 0.85 49.37
N ASN A 11 -9.79 1.89 49.59
CA ASN A 11 -8.92 2.47 48.56
C ASN A 11 -7.74 1.53 48.35
N ALA A 12 -7.77 0.76 47.26
CA ALA A 12 -6.56 0.18 46.69
C ALA A 12 -5.98 1.19 45.70
N ALA A 13 -5.01 1.97 46.15
CA ALA A 13 -4.20 2.82 45.29
C ALA A 13 -3.34 1.92 44.38
N TYR A 14 -3.71 1.82 43.11
CA TYR A 14 -2.80 1.37 42.08
C TYR A 14 -1.71 2.43 41.92
N ASN A 15 -0.51 2.13 42.41
CA ASN A 15 0.69 2.87 42.06
C ASN A 15 0.88 2.76 40.55
N ALA A 16 0.58 3.83 39.83
CA ALA A 16 1.06 4.05 38.49
C ALA A 16 2.59 4.08 38.55
N GLY A 17 3.22 2.98 38.13
CA GLY A 17 4.65 2.93 37.90
C GLY A 17 5.00 3.97 36.85
N ILE A 18 5.64 5.04 37.30
CA ILE A 18 6.36 5.96 36.43
C ILE A 18 7.47 5.13 35.78
N VAL A 19 7.26 4.71 34.53
CA VAL A 19 8.34 4.20 33.68
C VAL A 19 9.19 5.41 33.31
N SER A 20 10.14 5.74 34.18
CA SER A 20 11.23 6.66 33.88
C SER A 20 12.47 5.84 33.57
N ALA A 21 12.85 5.83 32.31
CA ALA A 21 14.25 5.89 31.90
C ALA A 21 14.26 6.55 30.51
N ALA A 22 14.64 7.82 30.45
CA ALA A 22 14.97 8.47 29.19
C ALA A 22 16.06 7.63 28.48
N PRO A 23 15.97 7.38 27.16
CA PRO A 23 16.94 6.53 26.50
C PRO A 23 18.32 7.20 26.48
N LEU A 24 19.36 6.39 26.72
CA LEU A 24 20.62 6.47 25.98
C LEU A 24 20.31 6.85 24.52
N GLU A 25 20.94 7.90 23.98
CA GLU A 25 20.70 8.48 22.63
C GLU A 25 19.58 7.81 21.80
N SER A 26 18.34 8.28 21.98
CA SER A 26 17.19 7.75 21.24
C SER A 26 17.43 7.80 19.72
N TRP A 27 16.97 6.78 18.96
CA TRP A 27 17.07 6.77 17.49
C TRP A 27 16.56 8.08 16.86
N SER A 28 15.56 8.70 17.48
CA SER A 28 14.98 9.97 17.06
C SER A 28 15.93 11.15 17.18
N THR A 29 16.75 11.20 18.24
CA THR A 29 17.77 12.24 18.39
C THR A 29 18.89 12.06 17.37
N LYS A 30 19.40 10.83 17.23
CA LYS A 30 20.47 10.50 16.27
C LYS A 30 20.09 10.78 14.82
N SER A 31 18.84 10.49 14.46
CA SER A 31 18.35 10.65 13.08
C SER A 31 17.74 12.03 12.80
N GLY A 32 17.55 12.88 13.81
CA GLY A 32 16.84 14.16 13.65
C GLY A 32 15.36 13.97 13.29
N ALA A 33 14.72 12.93 13.82
CA ALA A 33 13.32 12.63 13.52
C ALA A 33 12.36 13.71 14.04
N SER A 34 11.32 14.00 13.26
CA SER A 34 10.25 14.91 13.66
C SER A 34 9.42 14.29 14.80
N LEU A 35 8.75 15.13 15.60
CA LEU A 35 7.79 14.65 16.61
C LEU A 35 6.71 13.77 15.99
N SER A 36 6.27 14.07 14.76
CA SER A 36 5.28 13.27 14.04
C SER A 36 5.79 11.88 13.69
N ALA A 37 7.07 11.75 13.27
CA ALA A 37 7.67 10.45 13.02
C ALA A 37 7.86 9.64 14.31
N VAL A 38 8.24 10.30 15.41
CA VAL A 38 8.36 9.65 16.73
C VAL A 38 6.99 9.15 17.23
N ASP A 39 5.96 9.98 17.12
CA ASP A 39 4.58 9.62 17.45
C ASP A 39 4.08 8.42 16.64
N MET A 40 4.35 8.41 15.33
CA MET A 40 4.03 7.29 14.44
C MET A 40 4.74 6.01 14.85
N PHE A 41 6.06 6.08 15.10
CA PHE A 41 6.85 4.94 15.54
C PHE A 41 6.30 4.35 16.84
N ASN A 42 6.13 5.18 17.86
CA ASN A 42 5.68 4.74 19.19
C ASN A 42 4.28 4.13 19.12
N THR A 43 3.34 4.79 18.42
CA THR A 43 1.97 4.31 18.31
C THR A 43 1.91 2.95 17.60
N ALA A 44 2.67 2.79 16.51
CA ALA A 44 2.59 1.56 15.72
C ALA A 44 3.43 0.41 16.30
N ILE A 45 4.57 0.67 16.96
CA ILE A 45 5.30 -0.40 17.65
C ILE A 45 4.54 -0.91 18.87
N GLU A 46 3.83 -0.04 19.61
CA GLU A 46 2.92 -0.45 20.69
C GLU A 46 1.74 -1.29 20.19
N TRP A 47 1.32 -1.07 18.95
CA TRP A 47 0.32 -1.92 18.30
C TRP A 47 0.93 -3.28 17.95
N ASN A 48 2.14 -3.33 17.38
CA ASN A 48 2.86 -4.57 17.08
C ASN A 48 3.12 -5.41 18.34
N ASP A 49 3.47 -4.77 19.47
CA ASP A 49 3.69 -5.44 20.75
C ASP A 49 2.50 -6.30 21.21
N LYS A 50 1.26 -5.91 20.84
CA LYS A 50 0.04 -6.66 21.21
C LYS A 50 -0.10 -7.98 20.48
N TYR A 51 0.57 -8.13 19.34
CA TYR A 51 0.56 -9.35 18.52
C TYR A 51 1.76 -10.24 18.79
N TRP A 52 2.74 -9.78 19.58
CA TRP A 52 3.92 -10.56 19.90
C TRP A 52 3.58 -11.75 20.81
N ASP A 53 3.93 -12.95 20.34
CA ASP A 53 3.85 -14.19 21.11
C ASP A 53 5.25 -14.58 21.60
N ASP A 54 5.51 -14.40 22.90
CA ASP A 54 6.78 -14.75 23.54
C ASP A 54 7.08 -16.26 23.52
N GLU A 55 6.09 -17.14 23.37
CA GLU A 55 6.34 -18.59 23.29
C GLU A 55 6.75 -19.00 21.87
N ALA A 56 6.09 -18.44 20.85
CA ALA A 56 6.41 -18.74 19.45
C ALA A 56 7.64 -17.96 18.94
N GLY A 57 7.81 -16.71 19.38
CA GLY A 57 8.81 -15.80 18.83
C GLY A 57 8.41 -15.22 17.47
N TYR A 58 7.11 -14.99 17.28
CA TYR A 58 6.52 -14.40 16.08
C TYR A 58 5.42 -13.41 16.47
N LEU A 59 5.09 -12.50 15.55
CA LEU A 59 3.81 -11.80 15.58
C LEU A 59 2.69 -12.75 15.11
N ILE A 60 1.57 -12.73 15.83
CA ILE A 60 0.29 -13.30 15.41
C ILE A 60 -0.26 -12.42 14.28
N THR A 61 -0.78 -13.04 13.21
CA THR A 61 -1.40 -12.28 12.12
C THR A 61 -2.61 -11.50 12.63
N PRO A 62 -2.74 -10.19 12.33
CA PRO A 62 -3.90 -9.42 12.74
C PRO A 62 -5.12 -9.73 11.86
N SER A 63 -4.92 -10.15 10.61
CA SER A 63 -5.96 -10.54 9.65
C SER A 63 -5.82 -12.00 9.17
N GLU A 64 -6.69 -12.45 8.26
CA GLU A 64 -6.58 -13.79 7.67
C GLU A 64 -5.29 -13.95 6.85
N GLY A 65 -4.58 -15.07 7.02
CA GLY A 65 -3.31 -15.32 6.34
C GLY A 65 -3.00 -16.81 6.20
N SER A 66 -1.80 -17.13 5.72
CA SER A 66 -1.32 -18.51 5.50
C SER A 66 -1.19 -19.36 6.77
N GLY A 67 -1.37 -18.76 7.94
CA GLY A 67 -1.37 -19.41 9.24
C GLY A 67 -1.62 -18.40 10.36
N ARG A 68 -1.50 -18.84 11.62
CA ARG A 68 -1.69 -17.99 12.81
C ARG A 68 -0.59 -16.94 12.98
N TYR A 69 0.62 -17.22 12.52
CA TYR A 69 1.80 -16.37 12.70
C TYR A 69 2.29 -15.87 11.35
N ASP A 70 2.87 -14.68 11.34
CA ASP A 70 3.32 -14.03 10.10
C ASP A 70 4.82 -13.75 10.12
N SER A 71 5.55 -14.37 9.19
CA SER A 71 7.00 -14.20 9.05
C SER A 71 7.40 -12.81 8.57
N ARG A 72 6.63 -12.22 7.63
CA ARG A 72 6.93 -10.92 7.02
C ARG A 72 6.76 -9.80 8.05
N HIS A 73 5.62 -9.78 8.75
CA HIS A 73 5.36 -8.81 9.82
C HIS A 73 6.36 -8.96 10.97
N SER A 74 6.70 -10.20 11.35
CA SER A 74 7.75 -10.45 12.35
C SER A 74 9.09 -9.88 11.90
N ALA A 75 9.50 -10.12 10.65
CA ALA A 75 10.73 -9.59 10.10
C ALA A 75 10.77 -8.05 10.10
N TRP A 76 9.63 -7.38 9.85
CA TRP A 76 9.53 -5.92 9.97
C TRP A 76 9.68 -5.43 11.39
N TYR A 77 9.23 -6.20 12.39
CA TYR A 77 9.27 -5.83 13.80
C TYR A 77 10.70 -5.86 14.38
N ALA A 78 11.59 -6.71 13.87
CA ALA A 78 12.99 -6.79 14.33
C ALA A 78 13.76 -5.44 14.29
N PRO A 79 13.86 -4.69 13.18
CA PRO A 79 14.50 -3.38 13.19
C PRO A 79 13.80 -2.35 14.10
N GLN A 80 12.49 -2.51 14.37
CA GLN A 80 11.73 -1.63 15.25
C GLN A 80 12.14 -1.85 16.70
N LEU A 81 12.23 -3.11 17.12
CA LEU A 81 12.78 -3.51 18.41
C LEU A 81 14.21 -2.96 18.60
N LEU A 82 15.07 -3.11 17.59
CA LEU A 82 16.44 -2.57 17.64
C LEU A 82 16.47 -1.04 17.71
N ALA A 83 15.55 -0.36 17.03
CA ALA A 83 15.44 1.10 17.10
C ALA A 83 14.94 1.58 18.47
N ARG A 84 13.96 0.89 19.06
CA ARG A 84 13.44 1.18 20.41
C ARG A 84 14.49 0.88 21.48
N ASN A 85 15.21 -0.24 21.34
CA ASN A 85 16.27 -0.71 22.22
C ASN A 85 15.88 -0.74 23.70
N GLY A 86 14.64 -1.14 23.99
CA GLY A 86 14.13 -1.35 25.34
C GLY A 86 14.57 -2.69 25.93
N PRO A 87 14.27 -2.94 27.23
CA PRO A 87 14.59 -4.20 27.88
C PRO A 87 14.04 -5.42 27.12
N GLY A 88 14.93 -6.31 26.67
CA GLY A 88 14.56 -7.54 25.96
C GLY A 88 14.38 -7.39 24.44
N ASP A 89 14.33 -6.17 23.91
CA ASP A 89 14.08 -5.93 22.48
C ASP A 89 15.14 -6.57 21.58
N VAL A 90 16.43 -6.42 21.93
CA VAL A 90 17.53 -7.04 21.16
C VAL A 90 17.41 -8.56 21.13
N ALA A 91 17.04 -9.18 22.25
CA ALA A 91 16.86 -10.64 22.31
C ALA A 91 15.68 -11.11 21.45
N LYS A 92 14.57 -10.36 21.45
CA LYS A 92 13.42 -10.62 20.57
C LYS A 92 13.79 -10.47 19.09
N ALA A 93 14.54 -9.42 18.74
CA ALA A 93 15.01 -9.21 17.37
C ALA A 93 15.91 -10.36 16.88
N ILE A 94 16.86 -10.80 17.70
CA ILE A 94 17.70 -11.97 17.40
C ILE A 94 16.84 -13.21 17.15
N ARG A 95 15.85 -13.45 18.01
CA ARG A 95 14.95 -14.59 17.88
C ARG A 95 14.13 -14.54 16.60
N ILE A 96 13.64 -13.37 16.21
CA ILE A 96 12.93 -13.17 14.93
C ILE A 96 13.85 -13.52 13.76
N PHE A 97 15.10 -13.03 13.75
CA PHE A 97 16.05 -13.39 12.70
C PHE A 97 16.24 -14.91 12.65
N ASP A 98 16.46 -15.56 13.79
CA ASP A 98 16.65 -17.01 13.84
C ASP A 98 15.44 -17.78 13.28
N ASN A 99 14.25 -17.38 13.70
CA ASN A 99 12.98 -17.97 13.32
C ASN A 99 12.67 -17.78 11.82
N VAL A 100 12.70 -16.55 11.32
CA VAL A 100 12.39 -16.27 9.90
C VAL A 100 13.43 -16.90 8.97
N ILE A 101 14.72 -16.87 9.33
CA ILE A 101 15.78 -17.54 8.54
C ILE A 101 15.58 -19.06 8.50
N SER A 102 15.05 -19.67 9.58
CA SER A 102 14.78 -21.11 9.59
C SER A 102 13.71 -21.55 8.58
N GLY A 103 12.80 -20.64 8.21
CA GLY A 103 11.77 -20.84 7.19
C GLY A 103 12.19 -20.35 5.79
N GLN A 104 13.47 -20.06 5.56
CA GLN A 104 13.96 -19.69 4.23
C GLN A 104 14.10 -20.92 3.33
N TYR A 105 13.62 -20.83 2.09
CA TYR A 105 13.71 -21.93 1.14
C TYR A 105 15.08 -22.02 0.47
N LEU A 106 15.66 -23.22 0.44
CA LEU A 106 17.07 -23.43 0.04
C LEU A 106 17.26 -24.31 -1.20
N ASP A 107 16.20 -24.88 -1.77
CA ASP A 107 16.29 -25.67 -3.01
C ASP A 107 16.45 -24.75 -4.23
N ARG A 108 17.67 -24.73 -4.80
CA ARG A 108 18.04 -23.93 -5.98
C ARG A 108 17.32 -24.33 -7.27
N THR A 109 16.64 -25.47 -7.29
CA THR A 109 15.87 -25.91 -8.46
C THR A 109 14.47 -25.28 -8.51
N LYS A 110 14.07 -24.57 -7.46
CA LYS A 110 12.73 -24.00 -7.29
C LYS A 110 12.73 -22.48 -7.49
N GLN A 111 11.62 -21.95 -7.99
CA GLN A 111 11.46 -20.51 -8.19
C GLN A 111 11.43 -19.71 -6.89
N TRP A 112 10.93 -20.31 -5.82
CA TRP A 112 10.90 -19.71 -4.48
C TRP A 112 12.23 -19.85 -3.73
N TYR A 113 13.32 -20.28 -4.39
CA TYR A 113 14.66 -20.28 -3.77
C TYR A 113 14.99 -18.92 -3.16
N GLY A 114 15.46 -18.92 -1.92
CA GLY A 114 15.82 -17.72 -1.15
C GLY A 114 14.65 -16.90 -0.62
N ASP A 115 13.41 -17.25 -0.95
CA ASP A 115 12.23 -16.68 -0.31
C ASP A 115 12.00 -17.24 1.09
N TYR A 116 11.01 -16.69 1.79
CA TYR A 116 10.63 -17.11 3.13
C TYR A 116 9.20 -17.65 3.15
N GLN A 117 8.93 -18.61 4.03
CA GLN A 117 7.57 -19.01 4.36
C GLN A 117 6.75 -17.80 4.84
N GLY A 118 5.49 -17.69 4.40
CA GLY A 118 4.55 -16.68 4.89
C GLY A 118 4.19 -16.89 6.35
N ALA A 119 4.02 -18.16 6.75
CA ALA A 119 3.82 -18.57 8.14
C ALA A 119 4.76 -19.73 8.48
N PRO A 120 5.27 -19.84 9.72
CA PRO A 120 6.12 -20.95 10.14
C PRO A 120 5.45 -22.33 10.04
N SER A 121 4.11 -22.36 10.03
CA SER A 121 3.33 -23.59 9.84
C SER A 121 3.11 -23.96 8.37
N GLN A 122 3.47 -23.08 7.43
CA GLN A 122 3.23 -23.29 6.00
C GLN A 122 4.13 -24.43 5.49
N PRO A 123 3.58 -25.45 4.81
CA PRO A 123 4.39 -26.49 4.18
C PRO A 123 5.20 -25.91 3.00
N GLU A 124 6.25 -26.61 2.59
CA GLU A 124 7.01 -26.24 1.41
C GLU A 124 6.16 -26.42 0.12
N PRO A 125 6.13 -25.41 -0.79
CA PRO A 125 5.45 -25.53 -2.08
C PRO A 125 5.95 -26.68 -2.95
N GLY A 126 5.11 -27.15 -3.87
CA GLY A 126 5.49 -28.18 -4.85
C GLY A 126 5.49 -29.62 -4.32
N THR A 127 4.81 -29.88 -3.20
CA THR A 127 4.56 -31.24 -2.68
C THR A 127 3.19 -31.75 -3.12
N LEU A 128 2.90 -33.05 -2.94
CA LEU A 128 1.57 -33.59 -3.27
C LEU A 128 0.44 -32.98 -2.42
N VAL A 129 0.75 -32.63 -1.16
CA VAL A 129 -0.22 -32.06 -0.21
C VAL A 129 -0.30 -30.54 -0.27
N TYR A 130 0.72 -29.90 -0.86
CA TYR A 130 0.79 -28.47 -1.08
C TYR A 130 1.45 -28.21 -2.45
N PRO A 131 0.66 -28.34 -3.54
CA PRO A 131 1.15 -28.15 -4.90
C PRO A 131 1.71 -26.74 -5.11
N ASP A 132 2.55 -26.59 -6.14
CA ASP A 132 2.95 -25.28 -6.63
C ASP A 132 1.90 -24.77 -7.62
N ASP A 133 0.95 -23.99 -7.12
CA ASP A 133 -0.08 -23.33 -7.93
C ASP A 133 0.41 -21.96 -8.47
N GLY A 134 1.71 -21.67 -8.32
CA GLY A 134 2.36 -20.47 -8.81
C GLY A 134 2.46 -19.33 -7.78
N PRO A 135 3.09 -18.20 -8.20
CA PRO A 135 3.27 -17.03 -7.35
C PRO A 135 1.92 -16.40 -6.97
N TYR A 136 1.86 -15.80 -5.77
CA TYR A 136 0.67 -15.20 -5.17
C TYR A 136 -0.44 -16.19 -4.77
N SER A 137 -0.16 -17.49 -4.89
CA SER A 137 -1.01 -18.58 -4.41
C SER A 137 -0.24 -19.42 -3.39
N SER A 138 0.52 -20.43 -3.83
CA SER A 138 1.26 -21.31 -2.93
C SER A 138 2.44 -20.61 -2.24
N TRP A 139 2.96 -19.52 -2.81
CA TRP A 139 4.04 -18.71 -2.26
C TRP A 139 3.93 -17.26 -2.74
N ASP A 140 4.36 -16.30 -1.93
CA ASP A 140 4.39 -14.87 -2.31
C ASP A 140 5.84 -14.45 -2.61
N PRO A 141 6.18 -14.17 -3.89
CA PRO A 141 7.54 -13.80 -4.28
C PRO A 141 8.03 -12.49 -3.66
N ASN A 142 7.13 -11.62 -3.19
CA ASN A 142 7.48 -10.30 -2.69
C ASN A 142 7.97 -10.33 -1.23
N ILE A 143 7.75 -11.43 -0.49
CA ILE A 143 8.14 -11.53 0.92
C ILE A 143 9.63 -11.26 1.09
N ARG A 144 10.48 -11.84 0.24
CA ARG A 144 11.93 -11.60 0.25
C ARG A 144 12.33 -10.13 0.17
N ASP A 145 11.62 -9.32 -0.61
CA ASP A 145 11.93 -7.90 -0.81
C ASP A 145 11.56 -7.09 0.43
N PHE A 146 10.37 -7.36 0.99
CA PHE A 146 9.89 -6.73 2.21
C PHE A 146 10.75 -7.09 3.45
N VAL A 147 11.08 -8.37 3.61
CA VAL A 147 11.99 -8.86 4.66
C VAL A 147 13.38 -8.27 4.45
N GLY A 148 13.87 -8.33 3.21
CA GLY A 148 15.20 -7.88 2.85
C GLY A 148 15.44 -6.40 3.13
N CYS A 149 14.51 -5.54 2.70
CA CYS A 149 14.60 -4.11 2.94
C CYS A 149 14.51 -3.75 4.45
N ALA A 150 13.68 -4.46 5.22
CA ALA A 150 13.62 -4.27 6.67
C ALA A 150 14.95 -4.64 7.36
N TRP A 151 15.60 -5.72 6.91
CA TRP A 151 16.86 -6.16 7.49
C TRP A 151 18.06 -5.35 7.02
N ILE A 152 17.99 -4.70 5.86
CA ILE A 152 18.93 -3.63 5.49
C ILE A 152 18.91 -2.51 6.53
N VAL A 153 17.71 -2.06 6.96
CA VAL A 153 17.58 -1.07 8.04
C VAL A 153 18.20 -1.59 9.33
N ALA A 154 17.89 -2.83 9.72
CA ALA A 154 18.42 -3.45 10.94
C ALA A 154 19.96 -3.47 10.95
N LEU A 155 20.58 -3.99 9.89
CA LEU A 155 22.03 -4.14 9.83
C LEU A 155 22.75 -2.80 9.65
N ASN A 156 22.22 -1.90 8.81
CA ASN A 156 22.88 -0.64 8.55
C ASN A 156 22.89 0.29 9.76
N ASP A 157 21.76 0.38 10.47
CA ASP A 157 21.62 1.37 11.55
C ASP A 157 21.87 0.78 12.94
N TYR A 158 21.70 -0.54 13.12
CA TYR A 158 21.63 -1.19 14.44
C TYR A 158 22.49 -2.45 14.60
N ALA A 159 23.33 -2.84 13.62
CA ALA A 159 24.19 -4.02 13.77
C ALA A 159 25.14 -3.97 14.99
N HIS A 160 25.48 -2.77 15.47
CA HIS A 160 26.30 -2.57 16.66
C HIS A 160 25.66 -3.09 17.96
N LEU A 161 24.34 -3.35 17.96
CA LEU A 161 23.61 -3.96 19.08
C LEU A 161 23.61 -5.48 19.02
N LEU A 162 23.98 -6.07 17.87
CA LEU A 162 23.84 -7.49 17.60
C LEU A 162 25.17 -8.24 17.78
N PRO A 163 25.15 -9.51 18.20
CA PRO A 163 26.32 -10.38 18.13
C PRO A 163 26.80 -10.52 16.68
N ALA A 164 28.13 -10.55 16.48
CA ALA A 164 28.73 -10.71 15.15
C ALA A 164 28.25 -11.96 14.40
N ALA A 165 27.97 -13.05 15.14
CA ALA A 165 27.42 -14.28 14.58
C ALA A 165 26.00 -14.08 14.02
N THR A 166 25.14 -13.32 14.72
CA THR A 166 23.80 -12.95 14.24
C THR A 166 23.90 -12.09 12.98
N VAL A 167 24.77 -11.07 12.98
CA VAL A 167 24.99 -10.23 11.79
C VAL A 167 25.37 -11.08 10.59
N SER A 168 26.36 -11.97 10.74
CA SER A 168 26.81 -12.86 9.66
C SER A 168 25.70 -13.79 9.16
N LYS A 169 24.86 -14.29 10.07
CA LYS A 169 23.71 -15.14 9.73
C LYS A 169 22.67 -14.40 8.90
N VAL A 170 22.32 -13.18 9.31
CA VAL A 170 21.37 -12.32 8.57
C VAL A 170 21.93 -11.93 7.20
N GLU A 171 23.22 -11.57 7.11
CA GLU A 171 23.89 -11.28 5.84
C GLU A 171 23.85 -12.47 4.88
N ASN A 172 24.10 -13.69 5.37
CA ASN A 172 24.00 -14.89 4.55
C ASN A 172 22.55 -15.14 4.05
N SER A 173 21.55 -14.96 4.92
CA SER A 173 20.13 -15.08 4.51
C SER A 173 19.76 -14.06 3.43
N LEU A 174 20.19 -12.80 3.59
CA LEU A 174 19.97 -11.76 2.59
C LEU A 174 20.68 -12.05 1.28
N HIS A 175 21.88 -12.65 1.31
CA HIS A 175 22.59 -13.08 0.11
C HIS A 175 21.83 -14.16 -0.66
N ILE A 176 21.26 -15.13 0.05
CA ILE A 176 20.42 -16.17 -0.56
C ILE A 176 19.15 -15.55 -1.14
N ALA A 177 18.49 -14.65 -0.41
CA ALA A 177 17.29 -13.94 -0.88
C ALA A 177 17.55 -13.12 -2.15
N ALA A 178 18.64 -12.35 -2.19
CA ALA A 178 19.04 -11.59 -3.37
C ALA A 178 19.35 -12.49 -4.57
N LYS A 179 20.02 -13.64 -4.36
CA LYS A 179 20.26 -14.61 -5.44
C LYS A 179 18.96 -15.23 -5.94
N GLY A 180 18.06 -15.56 -5.03
CA GLY A 180 16.73 -16.06 -5.34
C GLY A 180 15.91 -15.08 -6.14
N ASP A 181 15.93 -13.80 -5.78
CA ASP A 181 15.20 -12.74 -6.48
C ASP A 181 15.57 -12.67 -7.97
N LEU A 182 16.81 -13.00 -8.35
CA LEU A 182 17.22 -13.05 -9.75
C LEU A 182 16.51 -14.15 -10.57
N TYR A 183 15.78 -15.07 -9.94
CA TYR A 183 14.95 -16.05 -10.65
C TYR A 183 13.66 -15.42 -11.17
N ARG A 184 13.28 -14.25 -10.64
CA ARG A 184 12.10 -13.49 -11.07
C ARG A 184 12.39 -12.73 -12.35
N VAL A 185 11.90 -13.27 -13.47
CA VAL A 185 12.04 -12.70 -14.80
C VAL A 185 10.66 -12.59 -15.43
N GLY A 186 10.18 -11.36 -15.64
CA GLY A 186 8.87 -11.12 -16.22
C GLY A 186 8.65 -11.87 -17.56
N GLY A 187 7.58 -12.65 -17.63
CA GLY A 187 7.16 -13.42 -18.81
C GLY A 187 7.85 -14.78 -18.96
N VAL A 188 8.76 -15.12 -18.04
CA VAL A 188 9.38 -16.44 -17.95
C VAL A 188 8.68 -17.20 -16.82
N ASP A 189 8.27 -18.43 -17.12
CA ASP A 189 7.62 -19.34 -16.16
C ASP A 189 6.43 -18.72 -15.39
N GLY A 190 5.71 -17.78 -16.01
CA GLY A 190 4.54 -17.13 -15.41
C GLY A 190 4.83 -16.00 -14.41
N ASP A 191 6.10 -15.63 -14.19
CA ASP A 191 6.45 -14.52 -13.30
C ASP A 191 6.14 -13.16 -13.97
N ASN A 192 5.78 -12.16 -13.15
CA ASN A 192 5.35 -10.83 -13.58
C ASN A 192 6.33 -9.71 -13.16
N SER A 193 7.54 -10.03 -12.74
CA SER A 193 8.54 -9.08 -12.28
C SER A 193 9.13 -8.31 -13.46
N TYR A 194 8.45 -7.22 -13.81
CA TYR A 194 8.84 -6.20 -14.76
C TYR A 194 9.09 -4.86 -14.04
N PRO A 195 9.83 -3.91 -14.63
CA PRO A 195 9.99 -2.57 -14.06
C PRO A 195 8.67 -1.87 -13.72
N CYS A 196 7.61 -2.13 -14.49
CA CYS A 196 6.29 -1.56 -14.25
C CYS A 196 5.63 -2.05 -12.96
N TYR A 197 6.13 -3.12 -12.34
CA TYR A 197 5.62 -3.58 -11.06
C TYR A 197 5.91 -2.58 -9.93
N SER A 198 6.75 -1.58 -10.20
CA SER A 198 6.95 -0.37 -9.39
C SER A 198 7.54 -0.68 -8.01
N ASN A 199 6.71 -0.88 -6.99
CA ASN A 199 7.20 -0.97 -5.61
C ASN A 199 8.09 -2.21 -5.34
N PRO A 200 7.78 -3.45 -5.80
CA PRO A 200 8.68 -4.59 -5.60
C PRO A 200 9.95 -4.41 -6.43
N TRP A 201 9.84 -3.79 -7.61
CA TRP A 201 11.01 -3.48 -8.43
C TRP A 201 11.96 -2.48 -7.74
N LEU A 202 11.44 -1.46 -7.07
CA LEU A 202 12.24 -0.54 -6.28
C LEU A 202 12.89 -1.24 -5.08
N MET A 203 12.16 -2.11 -4.38
CA MET A 203 12.69 -2.85 -3.23
C MET A 203 13.78 -3.86 -3.63
N ARG A 204 13.54 -4.68 -4.67
CA ARG A 204 14.57 -5.61 -5.17
C ARG A 204 15.83 -4.87 -5.60
N THR A 205 15.71 -3.68 -6.18
CA THR A 205 16.86 -2.90 -6.63
C THR A 205 17.80 -2.54 -5.47
N ILE A 206 17.26 -2.06 -4.34
CA ILE A 206 18.08 -1.76 -3.16
C ILE A 206 18.55 -3.03 -2.46
N LEU A 207 17.76 -4.10 -2.46
CA LEU A 207 18.19 -5.41 -1.98
C LEU A 207 19.46 -5.88 -2.70
N GLN A 208 19.43 -5.88 -4.04
CA GLN A 208 20.56 -6.28 -4.87
C GLN A 208 21.80 -5.39 -4.67
N ASN A 209 21.61 -4.06 -4.75
CA ASN A 209 22.72 -3.10 -4.62
C ASN A 209 23.39 -3.18 -3.24
N TRP A 210 22.60 -3.15 -2.16
CA TRP A 210 23.15 -3.15 -0.80
C TRP A 210 23.78 -4.49 -0.46
N VAL A 211 23.09 -5.61 -0.72
CA VAL A 211 23.60 -6.95 -0.37
C VAL A 211 24.85 -7.27 -1.18
N GLY A 212 24.85 -7.00 -2.49
CA GLY A 212 26.01 -7.22 -3.35
C GLY A 212 27.25 -6.50 -2.83
N ALA A 213 27.12 -5.22 -2.46
CA ALA A 213 28.23 -4.45 -1.91
C ALA A 213 28.64 -4.93 -0.51
N ARG A 214 27.67 -5.30 0.33
CA ARG A 214 27.92 -5.76 1.70
C ARG A 214 28.74 -7.04 1.75
N VAL A 215 28.48 -7.99 0.85
CA VAL A 215 29.15 -9.30 0.83
C VAL A 215 30.21 -9.44 -0.26
N GLY A 216 30.45 -8.39 -1.05
CA GLY A 216 31.44 -8.38 -2.13
C GLY A 216 31.03 -9.18 -3.38
N ASP A 217 29.73 -9.33 -3.64
CA ASP A 217 29.20 -10.00 -4.84
C ASP A 217 28.94 -8.98 -5.96
N ALA A 218 29.91 -8.88 -6.88
CA ALA A 218 29.87 -7.92 -7.98
C ALA A 218 28.67 -8.11 -8.93
N ASN A 219 28.15 -9.34 -9.07
CA ASN A 219 27.01 -9.61 -9.95
C ASN A 219 25.71 -9.06 -9.37
N LEU A 220 25.50 -9.18 -8.06
CA LEU A 220 24.34 -8.60 -7.38
C LEU A 220 24.41 -7.07 -7.40
N THR A 221 25.59 -6.49 -7.11
CA THR A 221 25.80 -5.04 -7.22
C THR A 221 25.45 -4.55 -8.63
N LYS A 222 25.94 -5.24 -9.67
CA LYS A 222 25.64 -4.90 -11.06
C LYS A 222 24.15 -5.05 -11.41
N SER A 223 23.48 -6.07 -10.87
CA SER A 223 22.05 -6.27 -11.06
C SER A 223 21.23 -5.11 -10.47
N GLY A 224 21.58 -4.65 -9.27
CA GLY A 224 20.97 -3.45 -8.66
C GLY A 224 21.11 -2.20 -9.54
N GLU A 225 22.30 -1.96 -10.11
CA GLU A 225 22.49 -0.83 -11.04
C GLU A 225 21.64 -0.96 -12.30
N ASN A 226 21.53 -2.16 -12.88
CA ASN A 226 20.70 -2.38 -14.06
C ASN A 226 19.21 -2.18 -13.76
N PHE A 227 18.71 -2.73 -12.65
CA PHE A 227 17.31 -2.56 -12.24
C PHE A 227 16.96 -1.10 -11.95
N ALA A 228 17.88 -0.34 -11.35
CA ALA A 228 17.72 1.11 -11.17
C ALA A 228 17.60 1.85 -12.50
N GLN A 229 18.45 1.50 -13.48
CA GLN A 229 18.38 2.10 -14.81
C GLN A 229 17.08 1.77 -15.53
N GLU A 230 16.62 0.52 -15.47
CA GLU A 230 15.41 0.05 -16.15
C GLU A 230 14.16 0.77 -15.65
N ILE A 231 13.97 0.84 -14.32
CA ILE A 231 12.81 1.56 -13.78
C ILE A 231 12.91 3.07 -13.97
N TYR A 232 14.11 3.66 -13.89
CA TYR A 232 14.27 5.09 -14.17
C TYR A 232 13.94 5.41 -15.63
N ASN A 233 14.34 4.56 -16.57
CA ASN A 233 14.01 4.72 -17.98
C ASN A 233 12.48 4.71 -18.20
N LEU A 234 11.78 3.72 -17.61
CA LEU A 234 10.32 3.64 -17.71
C LEU A 234 9.63 4.84 -17.03
N TRP A 235 10.02 5.14 -15.79
CA TRP A 235 9.46 6.26 -15.03
C TRP A 235 9.69 7.60 -15.74
N SER A 236 10.89 7.85 -16.26
CA SER A 236 11.27 9.13 -16.87
C SER A 236 10.50 9.49 -18.15
N MET A 237 9.80 8.53 -18.77
CA MET A 237 8.92 8.79 -19.92
C MET A 237 7.83 9.81 -19.57
N HIS A 238 7.25 9.71 -18.37
CA HIS A 238 6.13 10.55 -17.93
C HIS A 238 6.31 11.14 -16.52
N ARG A 239 7.38 10.74 -15.82
CA ARG A 239 7.67 11.03 -14.41
C ARG A 239 6.62 10.53 -13.43
N THR A 240 5.96 9.43 -13.78
CA THR A 240 4.94 8.76 -12.99
C THR A 240 5.29 7.26 -12.93
N LEU A 241 5.08 6.64 -11.77
CA LEU A 241 5.26 5.19 -11.63
C LEU A 241 4.13 4.46 -12.36
N SER A 242 4.45 3.30 -12.91
CA SER A 242 3.50 2.49 -13.67
C SER A 242 2.32 2.05 -12.81
N GLU A 243 2.55 1.61 -11.57
CA GLU A 243 1.46 1.38 -10.61
C GLU A 243 1.00 2.74 -10.05
N PHE A 244 0.04 3.35 -10.73
CA PHE A 244 -0.33 4.72 -10.47
C PHE A 244 -1.14 4.86 -9.18
N ASN A 245 -0.65 5.75 -8.30
CA ASN A 245 -1.42 6.40 -7.24
C ASN A 245 -2.09 5.48 -6.21
N SER A 246 -1.66 4.22 -6.09
CA SER A 246 -2.15 3.31 -5.05
C SER A 246 -1.90 3.87 -3.65
N PRO A 247 -2.93 4.08 -2.80
CA PRO A 247 -2.73 4.60 -1.45
C PRO A 247 -1.84 3.72 -0.56
N THR A 248 -1.73 2.43 -0.86
CA THR A 248 -0.79 1.52 -0.21
C THR A 248 0.55 1.52 -0.96
N TYR A 249 0.57 1.17 -2.25
CA TYR A 249 1.83 0.88 -2.92
C TYR A 249 2.65 2.11 -3.33
N ALA A 250 2.03 3.27 -3.54
CA ALA A 250 2.77 4.51 -3.70
C ALA A 250 3.56 4.86 -2.43
N GLY A 251 3.01 4.52 -1.24
CA GLY A 251 3.71 4.62 0.03
C GLY A 251 4.95 3.72 0.09
N VAL A 252 4.80 2.43 -0.30
CA VAL A 252 5.93 1.48 -0.38
C VAL A 252 7.02 2.00 -1.34
N ALA A 253 6.63 2.50 -2.51
CA ALA A 253 7.56 3.06 -3.47
C ALA A 253 8.36 4.24 -2.90
N MET A 254 7.68 5.17 -2.21
CA MET A 254 8.36 6.29 -1.53
C MET A 254 9.31 5.81 -0.42
N TRP A 255 8.91 4.79 0.35
CA TRP A 255 9.78 4.16 1.35
C TRP A 255 11.02 3.54 0.72
N ALA A 256 10.86 2.73 -0.33
CA ALA A 256 11.97 2.12 -1.05
C ALA A 256 12.93 3.17 -1.63
N LEU A 257 12.42 4.27 -2.19
CA LEU A 257 13.23 5.39 -2.67
C LEU A 257 13.98 6.11 -1.53
N ALA A 258 13.38 6.23 -0.34
CA ALA A 258 14.09 6.73 0.84
C ALA A 258 15.25 5.78 1.23
N LEU A 259 15.06 4.46 1.12
CA LEU A 259 16.13 3.48 1.32
C LEU A 259 17.24 3.60 0.26
N TRP A 260 16.89 3.83 -1.02
CA TRP A 260 17.89 4.11 -2.07
C TRP A 260 18.75 5.31 -1.69
N ASN A 261 18.09 6.41 -1.31
CA ASN A 261 18.74 7.67 -0.94
C ASN A 261 19.58 7.54 0.33
N LYS A 262 19.21 6.67 1.27
CA LYS A 262 19.96 6.47 2.51
C LYS A 262 21.08 5.44 2.37
N TYR A 263 20.76 4.26 1.84
CA TYR A 263 21.60 3.05 1.93
C TYR A 263 22.20 2.58 0.61
N GLY A 264 21.79 3.13 -0.54
CA GLY A 264 22.44 2.81 -1.82
C GLY A 264 23.95 3.07 -1.75
N THR A 265 24.75 2.27 -2.45
CA THR A 265 26.21 2.46 -2.46
C THR A 265 26.60 3.82 -2.99
N SER A 266 27.73 4.36 -2.53
CA SER A 266 28.30 5.59 -3.09
C SER A 266 28.44 5.48 -4.61
N ASP A 267 28.12 6.55 -5.32
CA ASP A 267 28.14 6.66 -6.79
C ASP A 267 27.18 5.72 -7.56
N SER A 268 26.28 5.01 -6.86
CA SER A 268 25.24 4.19 -7.51
C SER A 268 24.21 5.03 -8.29
N LEU A 269 23.60 4.40 -9.28
CA LEU A 269 22.41 4.92 -9.95
C LEU A 269 21.23 5.10 -8.98
N LEU A 270 21.17 4.31 -7.90
CA LEU A 270 20.16 4.48 -6.85
C LEU A 270 20.28 5.87 -6.19
N LYS A 271 21.49 6.26 -5.79
CA LYS A 271 21.77 7.59 -5.21
C LYS A 271 21.61 8.73 -6.21
N LYS A 272 21.75 8.45 -7.51
CA LYS A 272 21.55 9.41 -8.60
C LYS A 272 20.08 9.65 -8.92
N TYR A 273 19.28 8.59 -9.01
CA TYR A 273 17.89 8.62 -9.47
C TYR A 273 16.88 8.77 -8.33
N GLY A 274 17.16 8.18 -7.18
CA GLY A 274 16.29 8.20 -6.01
C GLY A 274 15.85 9.60 -5.57
N PRO A 275 16.73 10.64 -5.57
CA PRO A 275 16.33 12.00 -5.20
C PRO A 275 15.25 12.59 -6.12
N ASP A 276 15.39 12.38 -7.42
CA ASP A 276 14.49 12.92 -8.44
C ASP A 276 13.13 12.21 -8.37
N MET A 277 13.14 10.87 -8.39
CA MET A 277 11.93 10.05 -8.31
C MET A 277 11.13 10.33 -7.03
N LEU A 278 11.80 10.45 -5.87
CA LEU A 278 11.14 10.74 -4.60
C LEU A 278 10.57 12.17 -4.57
N THR A 279 11.29 13.15 -5.11
CA THR A 279 10.80 14.53 -5.21
C THR A 279 9.54 14.62 -6.07
N TYR A 280 9.47 13.88 -7.19
CA TYR A 280 8.29 13.85 -8.04
C TYR A 280 7.13 13.06 -7.42
N SER A 281 7.42 11.97 -6.71
CA SER A 281 6.39 11.24 -5.93
C SER A 281 5.72 12.16 -4.90
N TRP A 282 6.50 13.02 -4.23
CA TRP A 282 5.95 14.06 -3.35
C TRP A 282 5.08 15.07 -4.09
N LYS A 283 5.51 15.54 -5.27
CA LYS A 283 4.73 16.50 -6.08
C LYS A 283 3.40 15.90 -6.52
N GLU A 284 3.42 14.66 -7.01
CA GLU A 284 2.23 13.92 -7.41
C GLU A 284 1.25 13.77 -6.23
N LEU A 285 1.74 13.30 -5.07
CA LEU A 285 0.93 13.22 -3.85
C LEU A 285 0.36 14.59 -3.43
N GLY A 286 1.15 15.65 -3.53
CA GLY A 286 0.73 17.00 -3.15
C GLY A 286 -0.35 17.61 -4.05
N GLU A 287 -0.47 17.14 -5.29
CA GLU A 287 -1.55 17.54 -6.19
C GLU A 287 -2.76 16.62 -6.01
N LEU A 288 -2.58 15.30 -5.82
CA LEU A 288 -3.69 14.32 -5.73
C LEU A 288 -4.33 14.20 -4.33
N TYR A 289 -3.70 14.69 -3.27
CA TYR A 289 -4.26 14.63 -1.92
C TYR A 289 -5.24 15.76 -1.63
N ASN A 290 -6.49 15.39 -1.30
CA ASN A 290 -7.49 16.33 -0.82
C ASN A 290 -7.50 16.36 0.71
N ALA A 291 -6.94 17.44 1.30
CA ALA A 291 -6.83 17.58 2.75
C ALA A 291 -8.17 17.81 3.49
N ASN A 292 -9.21 18.27 2.80
CA ASN A 292 -10.55 18.42 3.39
C ASN A 292 -11.20 17.05 3.56
N LEU A 293 -11.13 16.21 2.52
CA LEU A 293 -11.61 14.83 2.57
C LEU A 293 -10.69 13.93 3.40
N LYS A 294 -9.41 14.29 3.53
CA LYS A 294 -8.34 13.41 4.02
C LYS A 294 -8.28 12.13 3.21
N ASN A 295 -8.14 12.29 1.89
CA ASN A 295 -8.10 11.18 0.97
C ASN A 295 -7.26 11.54 -0.25
N VAL A 296 -6.60 10.55 -0.84
CA VAL A 296 -5.95 10.69 -2.14
C VAL A 296 -7.00 10.42 -3.22
N ALA A 297 -7.18 11.37 -4.14
CA ALA A 297 -8.10 11.23 -5.26
C ALA A 297 -7.63 10.11 -6.20
N GLY A 298 -8.56 9.43 -6.88
CA GLY A 298 -8.20 8.44 -7.90
C GLY A 298 -7.71 9.06 -9.22
N PRO A 299 -7.54 8.24 -10.28
CA PRO A 299 -7.74 6.79 -10.31
C PRO A 299 -6.67 6.04 -9.51
N TRP A 300 -6.88 4.75 -9.28
CA TRP A 300 -5.93 3.89 -8.57
C TRP A 300 -5.72 2.56 -9.29
N ASP A 301 -4.47 2.23 -9.58
CA ASP A 301 -4.14 0.91 -10.15
C ASP A 301 -4.37 -0.22 -9.15
N ARG A 302 -4.20 0.09 -7.86
CA ARG A 302 -4.55 -0.78 -6.75
C ARG A 302 -5.04 0.03 -5.58
N SER A 303 -6.21 -0.31 -5.05
CA SER A 303 -6.69 0.22 -3.79
C SER A 303 -7.26 -0.89 -2.91
N TYR A 304 -7.01 -0.75 -1.61
CA TYR A 304 -7.55 -1.61 -0.54
C TYR A 304 -8.61 -0.89 0.29
N GLY A 305 -9.04 0.29 -0.15
CA GLY A 305 -10.12 1.01 0.48
C GLY A 305 -10.39 2.37 -0.14
N TYR A 306 -11.57 2.91 0.15
CA TYR A 306 -12.05 4.14 -0.48
C TYR A 306 -12.02 5.34 0.45
N ASN A 307 -11.78 5.11 1.75
CA ASN A 307 -11.71 6.13 2.80
C ASN A 307 -10.50 5.87 3.69
N MET A 308 -9.39 6.57 3.45
CA MET A 308 -8.14 6.41 4.20
C MET A 308 -8.28 6.71 5.72
N LYS A 309 -9.39 7.30 6.17
CA LYS A 309 -9.68 7.46 7.61
C LYS A 309 -10.12 6.16 8.29
N GLU A 310 -10.37 5.09 7.52
CA GLU A 310 -10.94 3.82 8.01
C GLU A 310 -10.04 2.60 7.77
N TYR A 311 -9.05 2.70 6.88
CA TYR A 311 -8.10 1.62 6.63
C TYR A 311 -6.65 2.09 6.76
N ALA A 312 -5.74 1.18 7.08
CA ALA A 312 -4.31 1.48 7.07
C ALA A 312 -3.81 1.59 5.63
N SER A 313 -3.44 2.79 5.22
CA SER A 313 -2.75 3.05 3.96
C SER A 313 -1.31 3.48 4.23
N LEU A 314 -0.38 3.14 3.35
CA LEU A 314 1.03 3.51 3.56
C LEU A 314 1.33 4.96 3.12
N ILE A 315 0.54 5.54 2.21
CA ILE A 315 0.53 7.00 2.02
C ILE A 315 0.01 7.70 3.29
N GLY A 316 -0.92 7.09 4.02
CA GLY A 316 -1.31 7.56 5.36
C GLY A 316 -0.13 7.68 6.31
N ALA A 317 0.78 6.70 6.32
CA ALA A 317 2.02 6.75 7.11
C ALA A 317 2.96 7.89 6.65
N VAL A 318 3.15 8.05 5.34
CA VAL A 318 3.95 9.14 4.75
C VAL A 318 3.43 10.52 5.19
N ILE A 319 2.11 10.72 5.13
CA ILE A 319 1.47 11.97 5.52
C ILE A 319 1.54 12.16 7.04
N TRP A 320 1.28 11.13 7.85
CA TRP A 320 1.44 11.19 9.31
C TRP A 320 2.84 11.63 9.69
N GLY A 321 3.88 10.95 9.21
CA GLY A 321 5.27 11.30 9.51
C GLY A 321 5.64 12.75 9.15
N THR A 322 4.88 13.38 8.24
CA THR A 322 5.12 14.73 7.74
C THR A 322 4.35 15.82 8.48
N ILE A 323 3.04 15.64 8.68
CA ILE A 323 2.13 16.68 9.21
C ILE A 323 1.46 16.30 10.54
N GLY A 324 1.74 15.11 11.08
CA GLY A 324 1.20 14.61 12.34
C GLY A 324 -0.14 13.89 12.19
N ARG A 325 -0.42 12.99 13.13
CA ARG A 325 -1.57 12.07 13.11
C ARG A 325 -2.92 12.77 12.95
N GLU A 326 -3.14 13.84 13.71
CA GLU A 326 -4.41 14.56 13.73
C GLU A 326 -4.81 15.15 12.37
N LYS A 327 -3.83 15.47 11.53
CA LYS A 327 -4.06 16.02 10.19
C LYS A 327 -3.98 14.96 9.09
N ALA A 328 -3.30 13.85 9.34
CA ALA A 328 -3.16 12.76 8.40
C ALA A 328 -4.47 11.99 8.13
N PRO A 329 -4.56 11.31 6.97
CA PRO A 329 -5.64 10.42 6.60
C PRO A 329 -5.37 9.02 7.14
N VAL A 330 -5.41 8.88 8.47
CA VAL A 330 -5.18 7.60 9.14
C VAL A 330 -6.32 7.28 10.12
N PRO A 331 -6.61 5.98 10.37
CA PRO A 331 -7.60 5.58 11.34
C PRO A 331 -7.34 6.11 12.75
N LYS A 332 -8.37 6.70 13.35
CA LYS A 332 -8.31 7.11 14.76
C LYS A 332 -8.42 5.90 15.70
N ASN A 333 -9.32 4.97 15.38
CA ASN A 333 -9.47 3.72 16.10
C ASN A 333 -8.54 2.66 15.49
N LEU A 334 -7.58 2.18 16.28
CA LEU A 334 -6.57 1.23 15.81
C LEU A 334 -6.97 -0.25 15.95
N LEU A 335 -8.09 -0.55 16.60
CA LEU A 335 -8.53 -1.93 16.83
C LEU A 335 -9.52 -2.44 15.76
N SER A 336 -10.05 -1.54 14.92
CA SER A 336 -11.10 -1.86 13.93
C SER A 336 -10.84 -1.16 12.60
N MET A 337 -9.58 -0.85 12.32
CA MET A 337 -9.20 -0.35 11.01
C MET A 337 -9.23 -1.51 10.01
N TYR A 338 -9.67 -1.25 8.80
CA TYR A 338 -9.54 -2.18 7.69
C TYR A 338 -8.08 -2.26 7.21
N HIS A 339 -7.74 -3.35 6.53
CA HIS A 339 -6.39 -3.58 5.99
C HIS A 339 -5.27 -3.39 7.03
N GLN A 340 -5.54 -3.79 8.28
CA GLN A 340 -4.71 -3.49 9.46
C GLN A 340 -3.27 -4.01 9.41
N ASP A 341 -2.98 -5.01 8.58
CA ASP A 341 -1.64 -5.57 8.37
C ASP A 341 -0.62 -4.50 7.98
N ASP A 342 -1.02 -3.54 7.14
CA ASP A 342 -0.18 -2.42 6.71
C ASP A 342 0.27 -1.53 7.89
N PHE A 343 -0.48 -1.52 9.00
CA PHE A 343 -0.12 -0.75 10.19
C PHE A 343 1.15 -1.29 10.86
N ALA A 344 1.43 -2.59 10.73
CA ALA A 344 2.65 -3.22 11.23
C ALA A 344 3.91 -2.62 10.60
N PHE A 345 3.78 -2.04 9.41
CA PHE A 345 4.85 -1.46 8.62
C PHE A 345 5.18 0.00 9.00
N TYR A 346 4.26 0.71 9.66
CA TYR A 346 4.39 2.15 9.96
C TYR A 346 5.67 2.53 10.72
N PRO A 347 6.21 1.73 11.65
CA PRO A 347 7.47 2.06 12.30
C PRO A 347 8.66 2.11 11.32
N LEU A 348 8.69 1.27 10.28
CA LEU A 348 9.74 1.34 9.24
C LEU A 348 9.63 2.61 8.40
N PHE A 349 8.43 3.11 8.15
CA PHE A 349 8.22 4.43 7.57
C PHE A 349 8.77 5.51 8.49
N ALA A 350 8.48 5.45 9.79
CA ALA A 350 8.94 6.43 10.78
C ALA A 350 10.47 6.54 10.82
N LEU A 351 11.17 5.40 10.78
CA LEU A 351 12.63 5.33 10.73
C LEU A 351 13.21 5.92 9.42
N SER A 352 12.42 5.95 8.35
CA SER A 352 12.82 6.45 7.03
C SER A 352 12.42 7.91 6.79
N MET A 353 11.49 8.46 7.58
CA MET A 353 11.01 9.84 7.44
C MET A 353 12.13 10.89 7.42
N PRO A 354 13.17 10.83 8.27
CA PRO A 354 14.25 11.82 8.24
C PRO A 354 14.95 11.92 6.87
N GLU A 355 15.06 10.81 6.14
CA GLU A 355 15.57 10.82 4.77
C GLU A 355 14.48 11.28 3.79
N MET A 356 13.27 10.72 3.93
CA MET A 356 12.17 10.96 2.99
C MET A 356 11.79 12.44 2.87
N VAL A 357 11.79 13.18 3.99
CA VAL A 357 11.41 14.61 4.01
C VAL A 357 12.49 15.55 3.49
N LYS A 358 13.74 15.10 3.29
CA LYS A 358 14.79 15.93 2.65
C LYS A 358 14.39 16.33 1.23
N TYR A 359 13.56 15.50 0.59
CA TYR A 359 13.11 15.65 -0.79
C TYR A 359 11.67 16.17 -0.88
N LEU A 360 11.05 16.54 0.26
CA LEU A 360 9.69 17.09 0.31
C LEU A 360 9.70 18.58 -0.09
N PRO A 361 9.03 18.98 -1.19
CA PRO A 361 8.89 20.39 -1.53
C PRO A 361 7.99 21.13 -0.53
N ALA A 362 8.33 22.39 -0.21
CA ALA A 362 7.57 23.21 0.74
C ALA A 362 6.08 23.38 0.33
N LYS A 363 5.80 23.55 -0.97
CA LYS A 363 4.42 23.64 -1.50
C LYS A 363 3.62 22.37 -1.18
N VAL A 364 4.22 21.19 -1.34
CA VAL A 364 3.57 19.91 -1.06
C VAL A 364 3.19 19.84 0.42
N LYS A 365 4.09 20.20 1.33
CA LYS A 365 3.77 20.24 2.76
C LYS A 365 2.57 21.16 3.08
N THR A 366 2.47 22.31 2.40
CA THR A 366 1.31 23.20 2.54
C THR A 366 0.03 22.53 2.03
N ASN A 367 0.07 21.88 0.86
CA ASN A 367 -1.07 21.18 0.28
C ASN A 367 -1.56 20.02 1.18
N LEU A 368 -0.64 19.29 1.82
CA LEU A 368 -0.98 18.24 2.77
C LEU A 368 -1.70 18.78 4.02
N LEU A 369 -1.38 20.00 4.46
CA LEU A 369 -2.02 20.64 5.61
C LEU A 369 -3.37 21.28 5.25
N LYS A 370 -3.51 21.77 4.02
CA LYS A 370 -4.67 22.52 3.54
C LYS A 370 -4.85 22.30 2.05
N PHE A 371 -6.07 21.96 1.65
CA PHE A 371 -6.42 21.79 0.25
C PHE A 371 -6.11 23.07 -0.54
N PRO A 372 -5.36 23.00 -1.67
CA PRO A 372 -4.89 24.18 -2.38
C PRO A 372 -5.99 24.93 -3.17
N GLY A 373 -7.20 24.39 -3.22
CA GLY A 373 -8.31 24.89 -4.02
C GLY A 373 -8.57 24.01 -5.24
N GLU A 374 -9.66 24.30 -5.94
CA GLU A 374 -10.10 23.53 -7.10
C GLU A 374 -9.05 23.50 -8.21
N HIS A 375 -8.75 22.33 -8.74
CA HIS A 375 -7.80 22.16 -9.84
C HIS A 375 -7.98 20.84 -10.59
N MET A 376 -7.29 20.76 -11.74
CA MET A 376 -7.11 19.54 -12.52
C MET A 376 -5.67 19.04 -12.36
N TYR A 377 -5.52 17.72 -12.31
CA TYR A 377 -4.26 17.02 -12.48
C TYR A 377 -4.35 16.15 -13.74
N THR A 378 -3.26 16.12 -14.51
CA THR A 378 -3.13 15.28 -15.71
C THR A 378 -1.74 14.66 -15.75
N SER A 379 -1.66 13.37 -16.04
CA SER A 379 -0.40 12.66 -16.24
C SER A 379 -0.58 11.49 -17.20
N GLN A 380 0.48 10.70 -17.38
CA GLN A 380 0.43 9.43 -18.08
C GLN A 380 1.18 8.36 -17.28
N ALA A 381 0.71 7.13 -17.32
CA ALA A 381 1.39 5.96 -16.77
C ALA A 381 1.52 4.90 -17.86
N TYR A 382 2.52 4.02 -17.74
CA TYR A 382 2.70 2.95 -18.72
C TYR A 382 3.24 1.69 -18.06
N SER A 383 2.54 0.58 -18.27
CA SER A 383 2.78 -0.70 -17.61
C SER A 383 3.06 -1.83 -18.61
N PRO A 384 4.17 -1.78 -19.36
CA PRO A 384 4.52 -2.85 -20.29
C PRO A 384 4.87 -4.15 -19.53
N PRO A 385 4.48 -5.33 -20.03
CA PRO A 385 3.83 -5.58 -21.32
C PRO A 385 2.29 -5.56 -21.25
N PHE A 386 1.68 -5.16 -20.14
CA PHE A 386 0.23 -5.24 -19.93
C PHE A 386 -0.53 -4.17 -20.73
N ASP A 387 0.01 -2.95 -20.74
CA ASP A 387 -0.53 -1.82 -21.48
C ASP A 387 -0.15 -1.91 -22.97
N THR A 388 -1.14 -1.72 -23.84
CA THR A 388 -0.91 -1.57 -25.29
C THR A 388 -0.48 -0.15 -25.69
N TYR A 389 -0.72 0.84 -24.81
CA TYR A 389 -0.26 2.22 -24.96
C TYR A 389 -0.21 2.93 -23.58
N PRO A 390 0.52 4.05 -23.43
CA PRO A 390 0.52 4.84 -22.19
C PRO A 390 -0.85 5.39 -21.80
N ARG A 391 -1.36 4.98 -20.64
CA ARG A 391 -2.63 5.42 -20.08
C ARG A 391 -2.62 6.92 -19.82
N ASN A 392 -3.66 7.64 -20.23
CA ASN A 392 -3.85 9.04 -19.88
C ASN A 392 -4.65 9.15 -18.59
N ILE A 393 -4.14 9.91 -17.63
CA ILE A 393 -4.75 10.12 -16.33
C ILE A 393 -5.32 11.54 -16.26
N THR A 394 -6.53 11.65 -15.75
CA THR A 394 -7.20 12.93 -15.46
C THR A 394 -7.86 12.87 -14.10
N THR A 395 -7.58 13.86 -13.26
CA THR A 395 -8.20 13.98 -11.94
C THR A 395 -8.69 15.40 -11.74
N TRP A 396 -9.96 15.57 -11.41
CA TRP A 396 -10.52 16.84 -10.94
C TRP A 396 -10.69 16.79 -9.43
N MET A 397 -10.32 17.86 -8.75
CA MET A 397 -10.51 18.00 -7.31
C MET A 397 -11.16 19.34 -7.00
N SER A 398 -12.20 19.29 -6.18
CA SER A 398 -12.85 20.42 -5.53
C SER A 398 -12.78 20.28 -4.01
N ASP A 399 -13.34 21.22 -3.26
CA ASP A 399 -13.25 21.23 -1.80
C ASP A 399 -13.73 19.93 -1.15
N ASN A 400 -14.84 19.37 -1.63
CA ASN A 400 -15.50 18.21 -1.01
C ASN A 400 -15.81 17.08 -1.99
N VAL A 401 -15.32 17.17 -3.22
CA VAL A 401 -15.52 16.13 -4.25
C VAL A 401 -14.23 15.97 -5.05
N THR A 402 -13.85 14.73 -5.31
CA THR A 402 -12.79 14.37 -6.27
C THR A 402 -13.34 13.42 -7.33
N ILE A 403 -12.85 13.54 -8.55
CA ILE A 403 -13.15 12.64 -9.66
C ILE A 403 -11.82 12.25 -10.30
N GLY A 404 -11.49 10.97 -10.28
CA GLY A 404 -10.32 10.41 -10.93
C GLY A 404 -10.72 9.51 -12.08
N ALA A 405 -10.01 9.57 -13.19
CA ALA A 405 -10.22 8.70 -14.33
C ALA A 405 -8.95 8.46 -15.13
N GLU A 406 -8.84 7.29 -15.75
CA GLU A 406 -7.83 7.00 -16.74
C GLU A 406 -8.34 6.25 -17.96
N THR A 407 -7.62 6.40 -19.07
CA THR A 407 -7.83 5.58 -20.25
C THR A 407 -7.03 4.29 -20.13
N VAL A 408 -7.65 3.15 -20.43
CA VAL A 408 -7.07 1.82 -20.33
C VAL A 408 -7.19 1.11 -21.68
N SER A 409 -6.14 0.39 -22.07
CA SER A 409 -6.19 -0.59 -23.17
C SER A 409 -5.16 -1.67 -22.92
N GLU A 410 -5.66 -2.78 -22.42
CA GLU A 410 -4.89 -3.87 -21.84
C GLU A 410 -5.19 -5.19 -22.54
N HIS A 411 -4.28 -6.13 -22.40
CA HIS A 411 -4.44 -7.49 -22.90
C HIS A 411 -5.44 -8.33 -22.08
N VAL A 412 -5.66 -7.98 -20.81
CA VAL A 412 -6.54 -8.66 -19.87
C VAL A 412 -7.23 -7.62 -18.98
N VAL A 413 -8.43 -7.90 -18.50
CA VAL A 413 -9.17 -7.02 -17.58
C VAL A 413 -8.53 -7.00 -16.19
N GLY A 414 -8.52 -5.83 -15.54
CA GLY A 414 -8.12 -5.70 -14.14
C GLY A 414 -6.75 -5.07 -13.92
N GLY A 415 -6.23 -4.33 -14.90
CA GLY A 415 -4.95 -3.68 -14.76
C GLY A 415 -3.78 -4.65 -14.91
N PRO A 416 -2.55 -4.15 -14.74
CA PRO A 416 -1.34 -4.98 -14.60
C PRO A 416 -1.42 -6.02 -13.48
N ALA A 417 -2.30 -5.81 -12.49
CA ALA A 417 -2.55 -6.76 -11.40
C ALA A 417 -3.49 -7.92 -11.79
N ILE A 418 -4.20 -7.79 -12.92
CA ILE A 418 -5.24 -8.73 -13.37
C ILE A 418 -6.27 -8.96 -12.24
N ASN A 419 -6.60 -7.88 -11.52
CA ASN A 419 -7.48 -7.94 -10.37
C ASN A 419 -8.47 -6.75 -10.34
N PRO A 420 -9.68 -6.94 -10.87
CA PRO A 420 -10.75 -5.94 -10.83
C PRO A 420 -11.13 -5.45 -9.43
N SER A 421 -10.90 -6.24 -8.37
CA SER A 421 -11.28 -5.84 -7.01
C SER A 421 -10.40 -4.73 -6.44
N GLN A 422 -9.20 -4.55 -7.00
CA GLN A 422 -8.23 -3.54 -6.57
C GLN A 422 -8.07 -2.44 -7.63
N PHE A 423 -8.29 -2.75 -8.90
CA PHE A 423 -8.12 -1.83 -10.01
C PHE A 423 -9.32 -0.89 -10.18
N THR A 424 -9.08 0.41 -10.02
CA THR A 424 -10.11 1.46 -10.03
C THR A 424 -9.75 2.56 -11.05
N PRO A 425 -10.03 2.35 -12.35
CA PRO A 425 -9.66 3.30 -13.40
C PRO A 425 -10.58 4.52 -13.45
N ALA A 426 -11.70 4.50 -12.72
CA ALA A 426 -12.57 5.66 -12.59
C ALA A 426 -13.29 5.66 -11.23
N VAL A 427 -13.23 6.78 -10.52
CA VAL A 427 -13.84 6.93 -9.20
C VAL A 427 -14.28 8.36 -8.91
N ILE A 428 -15.42 8.50 -8.24
CA ILE A 428 -15.87 9.75 -7.62
C ILE A 428 -15.84 9.56 -6.10
N GLN A 429 -15.24 10.48 -5.36
CA GLN A 429 -15.30 10.51 -3.90
C GLN A 429 -15.89 11.85 -3.43
N TRP A 430 -16.65 11.84 -2.34
CA TRP A 430 -17.20 13.07 -1.75
C TRP A 430 -17.44 12.93 -0.26
N ALA A 431 -17.57 14.08 0.42
CA ALA A 431 -18.09 14.10 1.79
C ALA A 431 -19.60 13.87 1.77
N ILE A 432 -20.07 12.71 2.27
CA ILE A 432 -21.50 12.46 2.48
C ILE A 432 -22.00 13.37 3.62
N ASP A 433 -21.21 13.44 4.68
CA ASP A 433 -21.36 14.32 5.84
C ASP A 433 -19.97 14.61 6.44
N ASP A 434 -19.91 15.24 7.62
CA ASP A 434 -18.65 15.60 8.30
C ASP A 434 -17.78 14.37 8.66
N TYR A 435 -18.37 13.18 8.68
CA TYR A 435 -17.73 11.94 9.13
C TYR A 435 -17.50 10.96 7.99
N GLN A 436 -18.47 10.80 7.09
CA GLN A 436 -18.52 9.76 6.06
C GLN A 436 -18.04 10.27 4.70
N ILE A 437 -17.23 9.45 4.02
CA ILE A 437 -16.81 9.67 2.64
C ILE A 437 -17.52 8.65 1.77
N GLY A 438 -18.27 9.13 0.78
CA GLY A 438 -18.86 8.30 -0.26
C GLY A 438 -17.86 8.06 -1.37
N ALA A 439 -17.96 6.89 -1.99
CA ALA A 439 -17.20 6.57 -3.19
C ALA A 439 -18.08 5.82 -4.19
N ILE A 440 -18.07 6.27 -5.45
CA ILE A 440 -18.59 5.53 -6.61
C ILE A 440 -17.38 5.08 -7.41
N SER A 441 -17.08 3.78 -7.37
CA SER A 441 -15.97 3.15 -8.09
C SER A 441 -16.50 2.42 -9.31
N HIS A 442 -15.90 2.64 -10.48
CA HIS A 442 -16.16 1.82 -11.65
C HIS A 442 -15.57 0.43 -11.45
N TRP A 443 -16.40 -0.61 -11.66
CA TRP A 443 -15.96 -1.99 -11.68
C TRP A 443 -15.68 -2.42 -13.11
N VAL A 444 -14.43 -2.77 -13.38
CA VAL A 444 -13.97 -3.06 -14.73
C VAL A 444 -14.51 -4.39 -15.25
N THR A 445 -15.05 -4.34 -16.46
CA THR A 445 -15.52 -5.51 -17.23
C THR A 445 -14.93 -5.54 -18.63
N GLU A 446 -14.25 -4.46 -19.03
CA GLU A 446 -13.70 -4.28 -20.36
C GLU A 446 -12.20 -4.02 -20.24
N SER A 447 -11.40 -4.58 -21.16
CA SER A 447 -9.96 -4.32 -21.20
C SER A 447 -9.61 -3.04 -21.97
N SER A 448 -10.60 -2.40 -22.61
CA SER A 448 -10.46 -1.09 -23.24
C SER A 448 -11.50 -0.11 -22.69
N ILE A 449 -11.03 0.86 -21.90
CA ILE A 449 -11.86 1.85 -21.21
C ILE A 449 -11.35 3.24 -21.58
N HIS A 450 -12.23 4.11 -22.04
CA HIS A 450 -11.94 5.52 -22.18
C HIS A 450 -12.70 6.31 -21.12
N ALA A 451 -12.08 6.46 -19.94
CA ALA A 451 -12.60 7.27 -18.84
C ALA A 451 -11.85 8.61 -18.74
N VAL A 452 -12.59 9.70 -18.57
CA VAL A 452 -12.05 11.06 -18.48
C VAL A 452 -12.80 11.85 -17.41
N ALA A 453 -12.04 12.47 -16.52
CA ALA A 453 -12.52 13.42 -15.53
C ALA A 453 -12.41 14.85 -16.08
N ALA A 454 -13.42 15.66 -15.80
CA ALA A 454 -13.43 17.10 -16.04
C ALA A 454 -14.13 17.79 -14.84
N PRO A 455 -14.12 19.12 -14.75
CA PRO A 455 -14.79 19.81 -13.64
C PRO A 455 -16.24 19.34 -13.46
N GLY A 456 -16.53 18.77 -12.27
CA GLY A 456 -17.84 18.23 -11.92
C GLY A 456 -18.33 17.08 -12.78
N SER A 457 -17.49 16.38 -13.55
CA SER A 457 -17.96 15.32 -14.44
C SER A 457 -17.00 14.17 -14.65
N LEU A 458 -17.58 12.97 -14.81
CA LEU A 458 -16.90 11.74 -15.18
C LEU A 458 -17.59 11.17 -16.42
N LYS A 459 -16.82 10.95 -17.48
CA LYS A 459 -17.30 10.26 -18.68
C LYS A 459 -16.56 8.94 -18.84
N ILE A 460 -17.29 7.86 -19.06
CA ILE A 460 -16.75 6.52 -19.34
C ILE A 460 -17.32 6.04 -20.67
N SER A 461 -16.50 5.42 -21.50
CA SER A 461 -16.93 4.76 -22.72
C SER A 461 -16.07 3.54 -23.03
N TYR A 462 -16.61 2.59 -23.78
CA TYR A 462 -15.92 1.37 -24.19
C TYR A 462 -15.73 1.38 -25.71
N PRO A 463 -14.65 2.01 -26.22
CA PRO A 463 -14.45 2.17 -27.66
C PRO A 463 -14.22 0.84 -28.38
N ASN A 464 -13.59 -0.11 -27.69
CA ASN A 464 -13.37 -1.47 -28.15
C ASN A 464 -13.98 -2.42 -27.11
N THR A 465 -15.24 -2.81 -27.31
CA THR A 465 -15.89 -3.77 -26.41
C THR A 465 -15.18 -5.12 -26.51
N THR A 466 -14.90 -5.71 -25.36
CA THR A 466 -14.05 -6.89 -25.16
C THR A 466 -14.74 -7.99 -24.34
N SER A 467 -15.81 -7.67 -23.61
CA SER A 467 -16.65 -8.66 -22.94
C SER A 467 -17.05 -9.78 -23.93
N THR A 468 -16.64 -11.01 -23.61
CA THR A 468 -17.01 -12.21 -24.38
C THR A 468 -18.22 -12.93 -23.77
N ASP A 469 -18.56 -12.60 -22.52
CA ASP A 469 -19.64 -13.22 -21.75
C ASP A 469 -20.73 -12.20 -21.39
N GLY A 470 -21.89 -12.32 -22.04
CA GLY A 470 -23.07 -11.51 -21.76
C GLY A 470 -23.07 -10.11 -22.40
N PRO A 471 -24.13 -9.31 -22.17
CA PRO A 471 -24.23 -7.97 -22.71
C PRO A 471 -23.25 -7.00 -22.02
N VAL A 472 -22.65 -6.10 -22.79
CA VAL A 472 -21.78 -5.02 -22.29
C VAL A 472 -22.48 -4.24 -21.19
N SER A 473 -21.77 -3.94 -20.09
CA SER A 473 -22.36 -3.26 -18.94
C SER A 473 -21.42 -2.26 -18.24
N PHE A 474 -22.01 -1.24 -17.64
CA PHE A 474 -21.32 -0.34 -16.71
C PHE A 474 -21.69 -0.74 -15.28
N ASN A 475 -20.70 -1.15 -14.50
CA ASN A 475 -20.87 -1.59 -13.12
C ASN A 475 -20.24 -0.55 -12.20
N PHE A 476 -20.97 -0.14 -11.16
CA PHE A 476 -20.49 0.83 -10.19
C PHE A 476 -20.71 0.31 -8.78
N LEU A 477 -19.64 0.34 -7.99
CA LEU A 477 -19.68 0.05 -6.57
C LEU A 477 -19.81 1.36 -5.80
N PHE A 478 -20.92 1.53 -5.09
CA PHE A 478 -21.08 2.63 -4.13
C PHE A 478 -20.81 2.14 -2.71
N SER A 479 -19.85 2.76 -2.03
CA SER A 479 -19.53 2.50 -0.62
C SER A 479 -19.41 3.80 0.19
N GLY A 480 -19.31 3.70 1.52
CA GLY A 480 -19.15 4.84 2.44
C GLY A 480 -20.26 5.01 3.49
N LEU A 481 -21.26 4.12 3.52
CA LEU A 481 -22.35 4.14 4.50
C LEU A 481 -22.04 3.20 5.67
N ASN A 482 -21.48 3.76 6.75
CA ASN A 482 -21.07 3.00 7.93
C ASN A 482 -22.05 3.15 9.10
N VAL A 483 -22.69 4.31 9.24
CA VAL A 483 -23.72 4.54 10.28
C VAL A 483 -25.06 4.82 9.59
N PRO A 484 -26.13 4.05 9.91
CA PRO A 484 -27.42 4.23 9.27
C PRO A 484 -28.06 5.56 9.70
N ASN A 485 -27.97 6.55 8.82
CA ASN A 485 -28.57 7.88 9.01
C ASN A 485 -29.85 8.06 8.17
N GLY A 486 -30.64 6.98 8.00
CA GLY A 486 -31.88 7.01 7.22
C GLY A 486 -31.69 7.20 5.71
N PHE A 487 -30.46 6.98 5.21
CA PHE A 487 -30.15 7.06 3.79
C PHE A 487 -30.73 5.86 3.03
N ASN A 488 -31.39 6.14 1.91
CA ASN A 488 -31.84 5.11 0.98
C ASN A 488 -31.15 5.36 -0.38
N VAL A 489 -30.41 4.37 -0.86
CA VAL A 489 -29.75 4.45 -2.18
C VAL A 489 -30.75 4.00 -3.23
N THR A 490 -31.01 4.83 -4.24
CA THR A 490 -31.96 4.51 -5.32
C THR A 490 -31.31 4.56 -6.70
N GLY A 491 -30.04 4.16 -6.78
CA GLY A 491 -29.19 4.26 -7.98
C GLY A 491 -28.20 5.43 -7.93
N LEU A 492 -27.48 5.67 -9.03
CA LEU A 492 -26.40 6.66 -9.09
C LEU A 492 -26.87 8.12 -8.91
N GLU A 493 -28.09 8.44 -9.35
CA GLU A 493 -28.69 9.78 -9.14
C GLU A 493 -29.32 9.93 -7.74
N GLY A 494 -29.38 8.85 -6.96
CA GLY A 494 -29.99 8.79 -5.63
C GLY A 494 -28.99 8.40 -4.53
N VAL A 495 -27.73 8.82 -4.67
CA VAL A 495 -26.70 8.61 -3.63
C VAL A 495 -26.77 9.71 -2.56
N PRO A 496 -26.46 9.42 -1.29
CA PRO A 496 -26.50 10.43 -0.23
C PRO A 496 -25.43 11.51 -0.38
N GLY A 497 -25.79 12.77 -0.12
CA GLY A 497 -24.84 13.88 -0.04
C GLY A 497 -24.22 14.32 -1.37
N LEU A 498 -24.66 13.76 -2.50
CA LEU A 498 -24.19 14.14 -3.84
C LEU A 498 -25.34 14.13 -4.83
N ASN A 499 -25.57 15.27 -5.50
CA ASN A 499 -26.52 15.32 -6.61
C ASN A 499 -25.78 14.95 -7.90
N VAL A 500 -26.23 13.88 -8.53
CA VAL A 500 -25.64 13.40 -9.78
C VAL A 500 -26.73 13.36 -10.85
N LYS A 501 -26.38 13.85 -12.04
CA LYS A 501 -27.16 13.69 -13.27
C LYS A 501 -26.48 12.67 -14.17
N LEU A 502 -27.22 11.64 -14.55
CA LEU A 502 -26.77 10.58 -15.43
C LEU A 502 -27.15 10.87 -16.89
N THR A 503 -26.25 10.57 -17.83
CA THR A 503 -26.57 10.53 -19.26
C THR A 503 -25.86 9.34 -19.91
N THR A 504 -26.60 8.47 -20.57
CA THR A 504 -26.08 7.20 -21.12
C THR A 504 -26.89 6.73 -22.31
N ASN A 505 -26.31 5.84 -23.13
CA ASN A 505 -27.00 5.06 -24.16
C ASN A 505 -27.28 3.61 -23.72
N ALA A 506 -27.01 3.26 -22.47
CA ALA A 506 -27.46 2.01 -21.86
C ALA A 506 -28.99 1.99 -21.69
N LEU A 507 -29.54 0.82 -21.37
CA LEU A 507 -30.95 0.69 -21.06
C LEU A 507 -31.32 1.59 -19.85
N PRO A 508 -32.53 2.17 -19.84
CA PRO A 508 -32.94 3.09 -18.76
C PRO A 508 -33.11 2.39 -17.41
N ASN A 509 -33.39 1.09 -17.42
CA ASN A 509 -33.50 0.28 -16.20
C ASN A 509 -32.10 -0.23 -15.80
N TYR A 510 -31.74 -0.02 -14.54
CA TYR A 510 -30.54 -0.60 -13.93
C TYR A 510 -30.91 -1.70 -12.93
N THR A 511 -29.96 -2.56 -12.61
CA THR A 511 -30.07 -3.47 -11.46
C THR A 511 -29.26 -2.94 -10.30
N MET A 512 -29.73 -3.19 -9.07
CA MET A 512 -29.01 -2.80 -7.87
C MET A 512 -29.09 -3.88 -6.81
N THR A 513 -27.94 -4.23 -6.24
CA THR A 513 -27.82 -5.20 -5.13
C THR A 513 -26.95 -4.61 -4.03
N TYR A 514 -27.24 -4.94 -2.78
CA TYR A 514 -26.38 -4.60 -1.65
C TYR A 514 -25.57 -5.83 -1.24
N ASN A 515 -24.24 -5.70 -1.22
CA ASN A 515 -23.31 -6.77 -0.86
C ASN A 515 -22.60 -6.43 0.46
N THR A 516 -22.58 -7.41 1.36
CA THR A 516 -21.94 -7.38 2.70
C THR A 516 -21.03 -8.58 2.92
N ASP A 517 -20.57 -9.25 1.86
CA ASP A 517 -19.66 -10.39 1.96
C ASP A 517 -18.20 -9.98 2.23
N HIS A 518 -17.91 -8.67 2.19
CA HIS A 518 -16.59 -8.09 2.43
C HIS A 518 -15.50 -8.54 1.43
N SER A 519 -15.90 -9.14 0.30
CA SER A 519 -14.99 -9.70 -0.72
C SER A 519 -14.20 -8.63 -1.49
N VAL A 520 -14.70 -7.40 -1.54
CA VAL A 520 -14.03 -6.27 -2.19
C VAL A 520 -13.50 -5.32 -1.12
N ASN A 521 -12.21 -5.47 -0.81
CA ASN A 521 -11.46 -4.59 0.08
C ASN A 521 -12.03 -4.49 1.50
N GLU A 522 -12.75 -5.50 2.00
CA GLU A 522 -13.41 -5.50 3.32
C GLU A 522 -14.61 -4.55 3.43
N PHE A 523 -15.00 -3.85 2.35
CA PHE A 523 -16.11 -2.89 2.37
C PHE A 523 -17.44 -3.54 1.93
N SER A 524 -18.54 -3.08 2.54
CA SER A 524 -19.88 -3.30 1.98
C SER A 524 -20.17 -2.25 0.90
N PHE A 525 -20.94 -2.65 -0.11
CA PHE A 525 -21.23 -1.79 -1.25
C PHE A 525 -22.58 -2.08 -1.90
N TYR A 526 -23.14 -1.06 -2.53
CA TYR A 526 -24.20 -1.22 -3.52
C TYR A 526 -23.54 -1.44 -4.87
N ASN A 527 -23.86 -2.54 -5.55
CA ASN A 527 -23.50 -2.73 -6.95
C ASN A 527 -24.66 -2.25 -7.82
N ILE A 528 -24.41 -1.28 -8.69
CA ILE A 528 -25.38 -0.68 -9.59
C ILE A 528 -24.91 -0.91 -11.02
N THR A 529 -25.71 -1.65 -11.80
CA THR A 529 -25.35 -2.10 -13.15
C THR A 529 -26.29 -1.53 -14.20
N TYR A 530 -25.73 -0.90 -15.23
CA TYR A 530 -26.43 -0.45 -16.43
C TYR A 530 -25.99 -1.31 -17.62
N THR A 531 -26.94 -1.98 -18.26
CA THR A 531 -26.67 -2.94 -19.34
C THR A 531 -27.00 -2.33 -20.70
N MET A 532 -26.16 -2.59 -21.70
CA MET A 532 -26.43 -2.22 -23.08
C MET A 532 -27.47 -3.17 -23.71
N PRO A 533 -28.32 -2.70 -24.63
CA PRO A 533 -29.14 -3.60 -25.44
C PRO A 533 -28.26 -4.62 -26.18
N GLU A 534 -28.66 -5.90 -26.24
CA GLU A 534 -27.89 -6.94 -26.95
C GLU A 534 -27.65 -6.60 -28.43
N SER A 535 -28.61 -5.89 -29.05
CA SER A 535 -28.52 -5.45 -30.43
C SER A 535 -27.83 -4.08 -30.62
N PHE A 536 -27.21 -3.53 -29.58
CA PHE A 536 -26.62 -2.20 -29.64
C PHE A 536 -25.41 -2.17 -30.59
N THR A 537 -25.37 -1.15 -31.45
CA THR A 537 -24.24 -0.86 -32.33
C THR A 537 -23.72 0.54 -32.05
N GLY A 538 -22.39 0.69 -31.93
CA GLY A 538 -21.75 1.97 -31.64
C GLY A 538 -20.86 1.86 -30.40
N VAL A 539 -20.53 3.01 -29.80
CA VAL A 539 -19.69 3.06 -28.59
C VAL A 539 -20.59 3.20 -27.35
N PRO A 540 -20.63 2.21 -26.45
CA PRO A 540 -21.27 2.35 -25.15
C PRO A 540 -20.67 3.52 -24.37
N TYR A 541 -21.49 4.34 -23.75
CA TYR A 541 -21.01 5.41 -22.87
C TYR A 541 -21.95 5.68 -21.70
N LEU A 542 -21.36 6.22 -20.63
CA LEU A 542 -22.06 6.72 -19.47
C LEU A 542 -21.33 7.97 -18.96
N SER A 543 -22.10 9.02 -18.64
CA SER A 543 -21.61 10.29 -18.13
C SER A 543 -22.32 10.63 -16.82
N LEU A 544 -21.55 10.97 -15.80
CA LEU A 544 -22.01 11.44 -14.50
C LEU A 544 -21.62 12.91 -14.37
N HIS A 545 -22.60 13.77 -14.08
CA HIS A 545 -22.39 15.20 -13.84
C HIS A 545 -22.88 15.56 -12.45
N ILE A 546 -22.06 16.27 -11.69
CA ILE A 546 -22.40 16.75 -10.36
C ILE A 546 -23.09 18.10 -10.51
N VAL A 547 -24.27 18.26 -9.87
CA VAL A 547 -25.19 19.39 -10.10
C VAL A 547 -25.55 20.20 -8.86
#